data_AF-E4U109-F1
#
_entry.id   AF-E4U109-F1
#
_cell.length_a   1.000
_cell.length_b   1.000
_cell.length_c   1.000
_cell.angle_alpha   90.00
_cell.angle_beta   90.00
_cell.angle_gamma   90.00
#
_symmetry.space_group_name_H-M   'P 1'
#
loop_
_entity.id
_entity.type
_entity.pdbx_description
1 polymer ?
#
loop_
_entity_poly.entity_id
_entity_poly.type
_entity_poly.pdbx_seq_one_letter_code
_entity_poly.pdbx_strand_id
1 'polypeptide(L)'
;MSLIETFTDYVLNRKSLKEYVEARKTINERGEFNDAKLIQAQENLDRLKAEEPEIYEGMYATLAKIYAQNKGLTIEYPIEFTRQILRMYKTSLTPKQVYEEYTRILDHYHHDI
;
A
#
# COMPACT_ATOMS: atom_id res chain seq x y z
N MET A 1 -15.24 12.57 4.77
CA MET A 1 -14.28 11.48 4.51
C MET A 1 -13.35 11.44 5.71
N SER A 2 -13.30 10.32 6.43
CA SER A 2 -12.40 10.11 7.57
C SER A 2 -10.94 10.04 7.11
N LEU A 3 -9.99 10.05 8.05
CA LEU A 3 -8.56 9.92 7.73
C LEU A 3 -8.28 8.62 6.99
N ILE A 4 -8.90 7.52 7.43
CA ILE A 4 -8.66 6.20 6.86
C ILE A 4 -9.30 6.04 5.48
N GLU A 5 -10.47 6.62 5.24
CA GLU A 5 -11.08 6.66 3.91
C GLU A 5 -10.23 7.49 2.94
N THR A 6 -9.75 8.65 3.40
CA THR A 6 -8.85 9.51 2.61
C THR A 6 -7.55 8.77 2.29
N PHE A 7 -6.94 8.10 3.26
CA PHE A 7 -5.75 7.28 3.02
C PHE A 7 -6.00 6.16 2.01
N THR A 8 -7.12 5.45 2.17
CA THR A 8 -7.51 4.34 1.28
C THR A 8 -7.66 4.82 -0.16
N ASP A 9 -8.33 5.95 -0.37
CA ASP A 9 -8.46 6.60 -1.67
C ASP A 9 -7.09 6.96 -2.27
N TYR A 10 -6.19 7.55 -1.47
CA TYR A 10 -4.86 7.91 -1.95
C TYR A 10 -4.05 6.68 -2.40
N VAL A 11 -4.07 5.60 -1.62
CA VAL A 11 -3.36 4.37 -1.98
C VAL A 11 -3.98 3.71 -3.20
N LEU A 12 -5.30 3.47 -3.22
CA LEU A 12 -5.97 2.75 -4.30
C LEU A 12 -5.89 3.50 -5.64
N ASN A 13 -6.02 4.82 -5.61
CA ASN A 13 -5.97 5.65 -6.81
C ASN A 13 -4.55 6.13 -7.14
N ARG A 14 -3.52 5.54 -6.51
CA ARG A 14 -2.10 5.83 -6.77
C ARG A 14 -1.75 7.32 -6.66
N LYS A 15 -2.43 8.03 -5.76
CA LYS A 15 -2.17 9.46 -5.48
C LYS A 15 -0.91 9.59 -4.61
N SER A 16 -0.32 10.78 -4.63
CA SER A 16 0.91 11.05 -3.88
C SER A 16 0.70 10.96 -2.38
N LEU A 17 1.47 10.09 -1.70
CA LEU A 17 1.45 10.02 -0.24
C LEU A 17 2.04 11.28 0.41
N LYS A 18 2.88 12.04 -0.33
CA LYS A 18 3.37 13.36 0.10
C LYS A 18 2.22 14.37 0.13
N GLU A 19 1.33 14.34 -0.86
CA GLU A 19 0.12 15.17 -0.85
C GLU A 19 -0.85 14.74 0.26
N TYR A 20 -0.98 13.43 0.54
CA TYR A 20 -1.78 12.93 1.66
C TYR A 20 -1.28 13.46 3.01
N VAL A 21 0.05 13.53 3.21
CA VAL A 21 0.64 14.11 4.43
C VAL A 21 0.21 15.56 4.63
N GLU A 22 0.09 16.35 3.56
CA GLU A 22 -0.42 17.72 3.65
C GLU A 22 -1.93 17.75 3.88
N ALA A 23 -2.69 16.94 3.12
CA ALA A 23 -4.15 16.90 3.19
C ALA A 23 -4.67 16.47 4.57
N ARG A 24 -3.94 15.59 5.29
CA ARG A 24 -4.38 15.08 6.59
C ARG A 24 -4.15 16.02 7.77
N LYS A 25 -3.39 17.11 7.61
CA LYS A 25 -3.10 18.07 8.70
C LYS A 25 -4.36 18.74 9.27
N THR A 26 -5.42 18.80 8.49
CA THR A 26 -6.71 19.38 8.88
C THR A 26 -7.67 18.35 9.51
N ILE A 27 -7.27 17.07 9.60
CA ILE A 27 -8.08 15.98 10.12
C ILE A 27 -7.61 15.63 11.54
N ASN A 28 -8.51 15.74 12.52
CA ASN A 28 -8.20 15.46 13.93
C ASN A 28 -8.37 13.97 14.28
N GLU A 29 -7.68 13.10 13.54
CA GLU A 29 -7.67 11.65 13.73
C GLU A 29 -6.22 11.15 13.73
N ARG A 30 -5.96 10.05 14.46
CA ARG A 30 -4.63 9.43 14.50
C ARG A 30 -4.51 8.39 13.40
N GLY A 31 -3.57 8.59 12.47
CA GLY A 31 -3.26 7.62 11.42
C GLY A 31 -2.29 6.53 11.88
N GLU A 32 -2.30 5.41 11.15
CA GLU A 32 -1.38 4.28 11.34
C GLU A 32 0.09 4.66 11.08
N PHE A 33 0.32 5.51 10.07
CA PHE A 33 1.66 5.92 9.65
C PHE A 33 1.93 7.39 10.01
N ASN A 34 3.14 7.68 10.51
CA ASN A 34 3.62 9.04 10.65
C ASN A 34 4.11 9.61 9.30
N ASP A 35 4.34 10.93 9.24
CA ASP A 35 4.72 11.61 7.99
C ASP A 35 6.00 11.02 7.38
N ALA A 36 7.01 10.76 8.21
CA ALA A 36 8.28 10.20 7.77
C ALA A 36 8.11 8.83 7.08
N LYS A 37 7.25 7.95 7.62
CA LYS A 37 6.94 6.66 7.01
C LYS A 37 6.17 6.83 5.70
N LEU A 38 5.23 7.77 5.61
CA LEU A 38 4.48 7.99 4.37
C LEU A 38 5.36 8.56 3.25
N ILE A 39 6.27 9.47 3.59
CA ILE A 39 7.27 10.01 2.67
C ILE A 39 8.22 8.89 2.21
N GLN A 40 8.73 8.08 3.14
CA GLN A 40 9.57 6.91 2.80
C GLN A 40 8.82 5.91 1.90
N ALA A 41 7.54 5.65 2.16
CA ALA A 41 6.73 4.78 1.32
C ALA A 41 6.60 5.34 -0.11
N GLN A 42 6.40 6.66 -0.26
CA GLN A 42 6.38 7.30 -1.58
C GLN A 42 7.72 7.13 -2.31
N GLU A 43 8.84 7.35 -1.62
CA GLU A 43 10.17 7.21 -2.21
C GLU A 43 10.44 5.76 -2.65
N ASN A 44 10.03 4.78 -1.85
CA ASN A 44 10.10 3.38 -2.22
C ASN A 44 9.20 3.05 -3.42
N LEU A 45 7.99 3.62 -3.51
CA LEU A 45 7.11 3.46 -4.67
C LEU A 45 7.72 4.07 -5.94
N ASP A 46 8.27 5.28 -5.84
CA ASP A 46 8.91 5.96 -6.96
C ASP A 46 10.12 5.17 -7.45
N ARG A 47 10.92 4.62 -6.52
CA ARG A 47 12.05 3.74 -6.83
C ARG A 47 11.60 2.43 -7.47
N LEU A 48 10.62 1.75 -6.89
CA LEU A 48 10.07 0.50 -7.42
C LEU A 48 9.53 0.69 -8.83
N LYS A 49 8.83 1.79 -9.09
CA LYS A 49 8.31 2.13 -10.42
C LYS A 49 9.41 2.33 -11.45
N ALA A 50 10.56 2.88 -11.04
CA ALA A 50 11.69 3.13 -11.93
C ALA A 50 12.56 1.88 -12.16
N GLU A 51 12.83 1.10 -11.11
CA GLU A 51 13.74 -0.06 -11.16
C GLU A 51 13.03 -1.35 -11.62
N GLU A 52 11.81 -1.60 -11.12
CA GLU A 52 11.06 -2.84 -11.34
C GLU A 52 9.57 -2.55 -11.61
N PRO A 53 9.24 -1.90 -12.75
CA PRO A 53 7.87 -1.45 -13.06
C PRO A 53 6.84 -2.58 -13.10
N GLU A 54 7.25 -3.79 -13.49
CA GLU A 54 6.36 -4.97 -13.48
C GLU A 54 5.90 -5.33 -12.07
N ILE A 55 6.78 -5.20 -11.07
CA ILE A 55 6.45 -5.46 -9.67
C ILE A 55 5.57 -4.35 -9.12
N TYR A 56 5.89 -3.10 -9.46
CA TYR A 56 5.05 -1.94 -9.11
C TYR A 56 3.60 -2.18 -9.57
N GLU A 57 3.41 -2.49 -10.84
CA GLU A 57 2.07 -2.77 -11.39
C GLU A 57 1.43 -4.01 -10.77
N GLY A 58 2.21 -5.07 -10.57
CA GLY A 58 1.75 -6.32 -9.94
C GLY A 58 1.25 -6.11 -8.50
N MET A 59 1.94 -5.31 -7.70
CA MET A 59 1.55 -4.94 -6.35
C MET A 59 0.19 -4.22 -6.34
N TYR A 60 0.01 -3.22 -7.22
CA TYR A 60 -1.26 -2.49 -7.31
C TYR A 60 -2.40 -3.35 -7.87
N ALA A 61 -2.13 -4.20 -8.86
CA ALA A 61 -3.11 -5.15 -9.39
C ALA A 61 -3.59 -6.12 -8.31
N THR A 62 -2.67 -6.60 -7.48
CA THR A 62 -2.95 -7.46 -6.32
C THR A 62 -3.84 -6.74 -5.31
N LEU A 63 -3.49 -5.51 -4.92
CA LEU A 63 -4.30 -4.70 -4.02
C LEU A 63 -5.71 -4.49 -4.56
N ALA A 64 -5.85 -4.11 -5.84
CA ALA A 64 -7.14 -3.89 -6.49
C ALA A 64 -8.00 -5.17 -6.50
N LYS A 65 -7.39 -6.33 -6.77
CA LYS A 65 -8.07 -7.63 -6.75
C LYS A 65 -8.59 -7.98 -5.35
N ILE A 66 -7.73 -7.89 -4.32
CA ILE A 66 -8.12 -8.16 -2.93
C ILE A 66 -9.27 -7.24 -2.51
N TYR A 67 -9.15 -5.94 -2.81
CA TYR A 67 -10.12 -4.93 -2.42
C TYR A 67 -11.47 -5.16 -3.11
N ALA A 68 -11.48 -5.52 -4.40
CA ALA A 68 -12.69 -5.85 -5.14
C ALA A 68 -13.38 -7.12 -4.63
N GLN A 69 -12.62 -8.19 -4.33
CA GLN A 69 -13.15 -9.44 -3.78
C GLN A 69 -13.87 -9.22 -2.44
N ASN A 70 -13.34 -8.32 -1.61
CA ASN A 70 -13.94 -7.95 -0.32
C ASN A 70 -14.92 -6.77 -0.42
N LYS A 71 -15.37 -6.41 -1.62
CA LYS A 71 -16.32 -5.30 -1.88
C LYS A 71 -15.91 -3.96 -1.26
N GLY A 72 -14.61 -3.73 -1.12
CA GLY A 72 -14.05 -2.53 -0.52
C GLY A 72 -14.28 -2.37 0.99
N LEU A 73 -14.68 -3.43 1.68
CA LEU A 73 -15.06 -3.37 3.10
C LEU A 73 -13.86 -3.29 4.05
N THR A 74 -12.65 -3.57 3.59
CA THR A 74 -11.49 -3.75 4.46
C THR A 74 -10.44 -2.66 4.25
N ILE A 75 -10.36 -1.73 5.21
CA ILE A 75 -9.35 -0.66 5.30
C ILE A 75 -7.94 -1.16 5.62
N GLU A 76 -7.80 -2.43 6.02
CA GLU A 76 -6.51 -3.03 6.35
C GLU A 76 -5.64 -3.29 5.12
N TYR A 77 -6.23 -3.46 3.93
CA TYR A 77 -5.45 -3.76 2.72
C TYR A 77 -4.55 -2.59 2.25
N PRO A 78 -5.02 -1.33 2.18
CA PRO A 78 -4.14 -0.18 1.95
C PRO A 78 -3.03 -0.02 2.99
N ILE A 79 -3.32 -0.35 4.25
CA ILE A 79 -2.34 -0.32 5.34
C ILE A 79 -1.28 -1.39 5.09
N GLU A 80 -1.70 -2.63 4.85
CA GLU A 80 -0.78 -3.75 4.65
C GLU A 80 0.05 -3.57 3.38
N PHE A 81 -0.55 -3.10 2.29
CA PHE A 81 0.16 -2.70 1.08
C PHE A 81 1.30 -1.72 1.42
N THR A 82 1.00 -0.66 2.17
CA THR A 82 1.98 0.35 2.56
C THR A 82 3.08 -0.23 3.44
N ARG A 83 2.76 -1.18 4.33
CA ARG A 83 3.77 -1.91 5.10
C ARG A 83 4.70 -2.72 4.22
N GLN A 84 4.19 -3.40 3.19
CA GLN A 84 5.02 -4.15 2.24
C GLN A 84 5.95 -3.21 1.46
N ILE A 85 5.44 -2.08 0.97
CA ILE A 85 6.26 -1.03 0.35
C ILE A 85 7.38 -0.55 1.30
N LEU A 86 7.08 -0.36 2.58
CA LEU A 86 8.08 0.04 3.58
C LEU A 86 9.08 -1.06 3.94
N ARG A 87 8.71 -2.34 3.78
CA ARG A 87 9.61 -3.49 3.97
C ARG A 87 10.60 -3.63 2.82
N MET A 88 10.22 -3.20 1.61
CA MET A 88 11.15 -3.14 0.48
C MET A 88 12.37 -2.29 0.83
N TYR A 89 13.54 -2.73 0.40
CA TYR A 89 14.82 -2.03 0.56
C TYR A 89 15.32 -1.81 2.00
N LYS A 90 14.57 -2.23 3.02
CA LYS A 90 15.02 -2.23 4.44
C LYS A 90 15.70 -3.53 4.85
N THR A 91 15.43 -4.62 4.14
CA THR A 91 15.91 -5.97 4.48
C THR A 91 16.74 -6.53 3.32
N SER A 92 17.28 -7.74 3.50
CA SER A 92 17.92 -8.50 2.42
C SER A 92 16.93 -9.01 1.35
N LEU A 93 15.63 -8.76 1.51
CA LEU A 93 14.61 -9.17 0.55
C LEU A 93 14.58 -8.23 -0.64
N THR A 94 14.60 -8.82 -1.83
CA THR A 94 14.38 -8.12 -3.10
C THR A 94 12.90 -7.71 -3.22
N PRO A 95 12.59 -6.65 -3.99
CA PRO A 95 11.20 -6.26 -4.26
C PRO A 95 10.36 -7.42 -4.83
N LYS A 96 10.96 -8.30 -5.64
CA LYS A 96 10.31 -9.51 -6.13
C LYS A 96 9.89 -10.47 -5.03
N GLN A 97 10.76 -10.74 -4.07
CA GLN A 97 10.42 -11.61 -2.93
C GLN A 97 9.31 -11.01 -2.07
N VAL A 98 9.34 -9.70 -1.84
CA VAL A 98 8.26 -9.01 -1.12
C VAL A 98 6.94 -9.12 -1.88
N TYR A 99 6.97 -8.98 -3.21
CA TYR A 99 5.79 -9.15 -4.05
C TYR A 99 5.23 -10.58 -4.02
N GLU A 100 6.09 -11.59 -4.13
CA GLU A 100 5.69 -13.00 -4.01
C GLU A 100 5.09 -13.33 -2.63
N GLU A 101 5.64 -12.77 -1.55
CA GLU A 101 5.04 -12.89 -0.22
C GLU A 101 3.67 -12.21 -0.16
N TYR A 102 3.55 -11.02 -0.76
CA TYR A 102 2.32 -10.24 -0.77
C TYR A 102 1.21 -10.93 -1.58
N THR A 103 1.53 -11.55 -2.72
CA THR A 103 0.54 -12.29 -3.52
C THR A 103 0.07 -13.56 -2.84
N ARG A 104 0.89 -14.23 -2.01
CA ARG A 104 0.42 -15.38 -1.22
C ARG A 104 -0.72 -15.04 -0.27
N ILE A 105 -0.86 -13.78 0.15
CA ILE A 105 -2.01 -13.33 0.93
C ILE A 105 -3.31 -13.59 0.15
N LEU A 106 -3.33 -13.31 -1.16
CA LEU A 106 -4.48 -13.65 -2.02
C LEU A 106 -4.76 -15.15 -2.06
N ASP A 107 -3.72 -15.97 -2.17
CA ASP A 107 -3.87 -17.43 -2.30
C ASP A 107 -4.38 -18.08 -1.01
N HIS A 108 -4.06 -17.51 0.15
CA HIS A 108 -4.64 -17.93 1.43
C HIS A 108 -6.13 -17.60 1.53
N TYR A 109 -6.58 -16.43 1.05
CA TYR A 109 -8.01 -16.09 1.01
C TYR A 109 -8.82 -17.02 0.09
N HIS A 110 -8.21 -17.60 -0.94
CA HIS A 110 -8.87 -18.56 -1.83
C HIS A 110 -9.09 -19.95 -1.20
N HIS A 111 -8.40 -20.28 -0.11
CA HIS A 111 -8.47 -21.60 0.54
C HIS A 111 -9.33 -21.64 1.82
N ASP A 112 -9.83 -20.51 2.29
CA ASP A 112 -10.72 -20.42 3.47
C ASP A 112 -12.22 -20.28 3.08
N ILE A 113 -12.60 -20.71 1.86
CA ILE A 113 -14.00 -20.78 1.39
C ILE A 113 -14.46 -22.24 1.28
#